data_AF-A0A285QMJ5-F1
#
_entry.id   AF-A0A285QMJ5-F1
#
_cell.length_a   1.000
_cell.length_b   1.000
_cell.length_c   1.000
_cell.angle_alpha   90.00
_cell.angle_beta   90.00
_cell.angle_gamma   90.00
#
_symmetry.space_group_name_H-M   'P 1'
#
loop_
_entity.id
_entity.type
_entity.pdbx_description
1 polymer ?
#
loop_
_entity_poly.entity_id
_entity_poly.type
_entity_poly.pdbx_seq_one_letter_code
_entity_poly.pdbx_strand_id
1 'polypeptide(L)'
;MDASSAARDRSGQVAQAPGGPSGPAVGAPDEPDLERLGLDQLRVLRRETLEQEADLSYLRRLLHGRMDILRAELDRRPGGGPVRTAGAPGPEPVPGDLLDRLPAILTDAPSTVRRSARHVTLRPPRTQESQLEADALMGDVQLADLAAHPAEELLAALERLRAHEREVSGRRQRLLRTADGCNAEITRRYRDGEARVDDLLAGGPL
;
A
#
# COMPACT_ATOMS: atom_id res chain seq x y z
N MET A 1 -27.29 20.15 -62.64
CA MET A 1 -27.70 19.27 -63.75
C MET A 1 -26.71 18.13 -63.77
N ASP A 2 -27.02 16.88 -63.54
CA ASP A 2 -28.18 16.15 -63.03
C ASP A 2 -27.54 14.80 -62.67
N ALA A 3 -27.68 14.36 -61.42
CA ALA A 3 -28.74 13.43 -61.01
C ALA A 3 -28.39 11.96 -61.26
N SER A 4 -28.87 11.17 -60.30
CA SER A 4 -29.16 9.73 -60.38
C SER A 4 -28.00 8.75 -60.21
N SER A 5 -28.19 7.61 -59.55
CA SER A 5 -29.26 7.07 -58.70
C SER A 5 -28.86 5.62 -58.39
N ALA A 6 -29.33 5.11 -57.26
CA ALA A 6 -29.47 3.68 -56.94
C ALA A 6 -28.13 2.91 -56.68
N ALA A 7 -28.04 1.91 -55.81
CA ALA A 7 -29.06 0.97 -55.35
C ALA A 7 -28.58 0.21 -54.10
N ARG A 8 -29.53 -0.07 -53.20
CA ARG A 8 -29.75 -1.36 -52.47
C ARG A 8 -28.67 -1.88 -51.50
N ASP A 9 -28.98 -1.68 -50.22
CA ASP A 9 -29.45 -2.73 -49.30
C ASP A 9 -28.75 -4.11 -49.36
N ARG A 10 -27.98 -4.41 -48.31
CA ARG A 10 -27.74 -5.78 -47.88
C ARG A 10 -27.36 -5.83 -46.39
N SER A 11 -28.39 -6.00 -45.57
CA SER A 11 -28.33 -6.57 -44.23
C SER A 11 -27.44 -7.82 -44.20
N GLY A 12 -26.33 -7.73 -43.47
CA GLY A 12 -25.41 -8.83 -43.19
C GLY A 12 -25.36 -9.06 -41.68
N GLN A 13 -26.31 -9.84 -41.19
CA GLN A 13 -26.35 -10.41 -39.84
C GLN A 13 -25.30 -11.53 -39.77
N VAL A 14 -24.28 -11.42 -38.90
CA VAL A 14 -23.38 -12.55 -38.60
C VAL A 14 -22.98 -12.57 -37.12
N ALA A 15 -23.53 -13.59 -36.45
CA ALA A 15 -22.96 -14.45 -35.41
C ALA A 15 -22.42 -13.84 -34.10
N GLN A 16 -23.19 -14.10 -33.04
CA GLN A 16 -22.68 -14.35 -31.69
C GLN A 16 -21.81 -15.62 -31.61
N ALA A 17 -20.95 -15.60 -30.59
CA ALA A 17 -20.26 -16.69 -29.88
C ALA A 17 -18.81 -17.00 -30.31
N PRO A 18 -17.96 -17.57 -29.41
CA PRO A 18 -18.17 -17.93 -28.00
C PRO A 18 -17.20 -17.25 -27.02
N GLY A 19 -17.61 -17.25 -25.74
CA GLY A 19 -16.79 -16.81 -24.62
C GLY A 19 -15.46 -17.56 -24.58
N GLY A 20 -14.37 -16.79 -24.52
CA GLY A 20 -13.06 -17.32 -24.18
C GLY A 20 -13.08 -17.87 -22.76
N PRO A 21 -12.32 -18.94 -22.47
CA PRO A 21 -12.30 -19.54 -21.14
C PRO A 21 -11.77 -18.49 -20.16
N SER A 22 -12.66 -18.09 -19.24
CA SER A 22 -12.27 -17.47 -17.98
C SER A 22 -11.23 -18.39 -17.36
N GLY A 23 -9.96 -17.98 -17.42
CA GLY A 23 -8.91 -18.58 -16.63
C GLY A 23 -9.34 -18.58 -15.16
N PRO A 24 -8.91 -19.55 -14.35
CA PRO A 24 -9.31 -19.61 -12.96
C PRO A 24 -8.96 -18.26 -12.33
N ALA A 25 -9.98 -17.55 -11.86
CA ALA A 25 -9.80 -16.43 -10.96
C ALA A 25 -8.97 -17.00 -9.81
N VAL A 26 -7.69 -16.60 -9.75
CA VAL A 26 -6.83 -16.91 -8.62
C VAL A 26 -7.58 -16.37 -7.41
N GLY A 27 -8.15 -17.29 -6.64
CA GLY A 27 -9.01 -16.95 -5.52
C GLY A 27 -8.29 -15.96 -4.65
N ALA A 28 -8.98 -14.87 -4.30
CA ALA A 28 -8.62 -14.18 -3.07
C ALA A 28 -8.51 -15.27 -1.99
N PRO A 29 -7.48 -15.25 -1.13
CA PRO A 29 -7.44 -16.20 -0.01
C PRO A 29 -8.79 -16.10 0.70
N ASP A 30 -9.48 -17.23 0.86
CA ASP A 30 -10.82 -17.30 1.45
C ASP A 30 -10.82 -16.43 2.70
N GLU A 31 -11.55 -15.32 2.66
CA GLU A 31 -11.67 -14.46 3.84
C GLU A 31 -12.27 -15.33 4.95
N PRO A 32 -11.62 -15.43 6.12
CA PRO A 32 -12.03 -16.36 7.15
C PRO A 32 -13.48 -16.08 7.53
N ASP A 33 -14.29 -17.14 7.64
CA ASP A 33 -15.67 -17.02 8.11
C ASP A 33 -15.68 -16.65 9.60
N LEU A 34 -15.75 -15.34 9.86
CA LEU A 34 -15.61 -14.76 11.19
C LEU A 34 -16.79 -15.11 12.11
N GLU A 35 -17.98 -15.34 11.55
CA GLU A 35 -19.18 -15.66 12.33
C GLU A 35 -19.05 -17.03 13.00
N ARG A 36 -18.33 -17.96 12.36
CA ARG A 36 -18.11 -19.32 12.88
C ARG A 36 -17.04 -19.41 13.96
N LEU A 37 -16.20 -18.38 14.12
CA LEU A 37 -15.13 -18.38 15.11
C LEU A 37 -15.66 -18.10 16.51
N GLY A 38 -15.09 -18.75 17.53
CA GLY A 38 -15.31 -18.40 18.92
C GLY A 38 -14.73 -17.02 19.26
N LEU A 39 -15.20 -16.40 20.35
CA LEU A 39 -14.78 -15.05 20.74
C LEU A 39 -13.25 -14.96 20.98
N ASP A 40 -12.66 -15.97 21.60
CA ASP A 40 -11.21 -16.02 21.83
C ASP A 40 -10.42 -16.24 20.54
N GLN A 41 -10.94 -17.05 19.62
CA GLN A 41 -10.34 -17.24 18.31
C GLN A 41 -10.36 -15.94 17.50
N LEU A 42 -11.45 -15.16 17.55
CA LEU A 42 -11.52 -13.83 16.95
C LEU A 42 -10.50 -12.86 17.57
N ARG A 43 -10.32 -12.90 18.89
CA ARG A 43 -9.33 -12.06 19.58
C ARG A 43 -7.89 -12.43 19.18
N VAL A 44 -7.58 -13.71 19.08
CA VAL A 44 -6.28 -14.23 18.60
C VAL A 44 -6.05 -13.78 17.16
N LEU A 45 -6.98 -14.09 16.25
CA LEU A 45 -6.90 -13.73 14.83
C LEU A 45 -6.71 -12.22 14.65
N ARG A 46 -7.47 -11.41 15.39
CA ARG A 46 -7.33 -9.95 15.36
C ARG A 46 -5.94 -9.51 15.81
N ARG A 47 -5.41 -10.04 16.91
CA ARG A 47 -4.07 -9.67 17.38
C ARG A 47 -3.01 -10.02 16.36
N GLU A 48 -2.99 -11.26 15.86
CA GLU A 48 -2.01 -11.73 14.87
C GLU A 48 -2.08 -10.90 13.59
N THR A 49 -3.29 -10.63 13.09
CA THR A 49 -3.52 -9.79 11.91
C THR A 49 -2.99 -8.38 12.11
N LEU A 50 -3.24 -7.76 13.27
CA LEU A 50 -2.75 -6.42 13.58
C LEU A 50 -1.22 -6.39 13.79
N GLU A 51 -0.63 -7.46 14.32
CA GLU A 51 0.83 -7.57 14.42
C GLU A 51 1.50 -7.65 13.05
N GLN A 52 0.94 -8.46 12.13
CA GLN A 52 1.41 -8.52 10.74
C GLN A 52 1.18 -7.18 10.01
N GLU A 53 0.05 -6.50 10.26
CA GLU A 53 -0.23 -5.18 9.68
C GLU A 53 0.77 -4.12 10.15
N ALA A 54 1.18 -4.18 11.43
CA ALA A 54 2.19 -3.30 11.99
C ALA A 54 3.56 -3.53 11.34
N ASP A 55 3.95 -4.79 11.14
CA ASP A 55 5.19 -5.16 10.44
C ASP A 55 5.20 -4.61 8.99
N LEU A 56 4.09 -4.76 8.25
CA LEU A 56 3.97 -4.19 6.89
C LEU A 56 3.91 -2.66 6.89
N SER A 57 3.33 -2.04 7.92
CA SER A 57 3.31 -0.59 8.07
C SER A 57 4.73 -0.02 8.28
N TYR A 58 5.58 -0.75 9.00
CA TYR A 58 6.99 -0.42 9.15
C TYR A 58 7.71 -0.48 7.79
N LEU A 59 7.57 -1.58 7.05
CA LEU A 59 8.16 -1.72 5.71
C LEU A 59 7.70 -0.61 4.75
N ARG A 60 6.40 -0.30 4.77
CA ARG A 60 5.85 0.77 3.94
C ARG A 60 6.48 2.13 4.27
N ARG A 61 6.70 2.43 5.56
CA ARG A 61 7.32 3.70 5.96
C ARG A 61 8.80 3.76 5.56
N LEU A 62 9.54 2.66 5.64
CA LEU A 62 10.89 2.57 5.08
C LEU A 62 10.89 2.86 3.58
N LEU A 63 9.98 2.23 2.83
CA LEU A 63 9.86 2.44 1.39
C LEU A 63 9.55 3.90 1.04
N HIS A 64 8.60 4.52 1.73
CA HIS A 64 8.27 5.94 1.55
C HIS A 64 9.50 6.82 1.79
N GLY A 65 10.17 6.65 2.93
CA GLY A 65 11.39 7.43 3.24
C GLY A 65 12.48 7.29 2.18
N ARG A 66 12.76 6.07 1.70
CA ARG A 66 13.74 5.85 0.63
C ARG A 66 13.32 6.54 -0.67
N MET A 67 12.06 6.38 -1.09
CA MET A 67 11.55 7.02 -2.29
C MET A 67 11.61 8.55 -2.21
N ASP A 68 11.31 9.13 -1.05
CA ASP A 68 11.32 10.58 -0.86
C ASP A 68 12.75 11.14 -0.90
N ILE A 69 13.74 10.42 -0.33
CA ILE A 69 15.16 10.76 -0.47
C ILE A 69 15.61 10.70 -1.94
N LEU A 70 15.25 9.64 -2.67
CA LEU A 70 15.61 9.50 -4.09
C LEU A 70 14.98 10.60 -4.95
N ARG A 71 13.71 10.96 -4.69
CA ARG A 71 13.04 12.07 -5.39
C ARG A 71 13.73 13.40 -5.11
N ALA A 72 14.04 13.67 -3.84
CA ALA A 72 14.72 14.91 -3.46
C ALA A 72 16.11 15.04 -4.10
N GLU A 73 16.85 13.94 -4.24
CA GLU A 73 18.13 13.95 -4.97
C GLU A 73 17.94 14.19 -6.47
N LEU A 74 16.97 13.52 -7.11
CA LEU A 74 16.67 13.73 -8.53
C LEU A 74 16.27 15.19 -8.82
N ASP A 75 15.42 15.77 -7.97
CA ASP A 75 14.98 17.17 -8.07
C ASP A 75 16.13 18.17 -7.85
N ARG A 76 17.17 17.80 -7.08
CA ARG A 76 18.35 18.64 -6.81
C ARG A 76 19.29 18.71 -8.02
N ARG A 77 19.32 17.70 -8.90
CA ARG A 77 20.29 17.61 -10.00
C ARG A 77 20.01 18.63 -11.10
N PRO A 78 21.06 19.30 -11.64
CA PRO A 78 20.89 20.22 -12.76
C PRO A 78 20.42 19.45 -14.01
N GLY A 79 19.20 19.74 -14.47
CA GLY A 79 18.57 19.08 -15.62
C GLY A 79 17.61 17.92 -15.29
N GLY A 80 17.38 17.61 -14.01
CA GLY A 80 16.67 16.40 -13.55
C GLY A 80 15.28 16.59 -12.92
N GLY A 81 14.64 17.76 -13.04
CA GLY A 81 13.22 17.87 -12.70
C GLY A 81 12.37 17.04 -13.67
N PRO A 82 11.24 16.42 -13.25
CA PRO A 82 10.29 15.85 -14.21
C PRO A 82 9.98 16.92 -15.27
N VAL A 83 9.84 16.51 -16.54
CA VAL A 83 9.29 17.37 -17.60
C VAL A 83 8.12 18.12 -17.00
N ARG A 84 8.32 19.41 -16.69
CA ARG A 84 7.27 20.25 -16.13
C ARG A 84 6.20 20.26 -17.20
N THR A 85 5.10 19.54 -16.99
CA THR A 85 3.89 19.85 -17.75
C THR A 85 3.62 21.32 -17.46
N ALA A 86 3.67 22.14 -18.49
CA ALA A 86 3.51 23.58 -18.39
C ALA A 86 2.19 23.88 -17.66
N GLY A 87 2.23 24.26 -16.39
CA GLY A 87 1.03 24.66 -15.65
C GLY A 87 0.99 24.49 -14.14
N ALA A 88 1.86 23.69 -13.51
CA ALA A 88 1.85 23.53 -12.04
C ALA A 88 3.04 24.27 -11.38
N PRO A 89 2.81 25.19 -10.42
CA PRO A 89 3.89 25.80 -9.64
C PRO A 89 4.45 24.76 -8.66
N GLY A 90 5.47 24.03 -9.09
CA GLY A 90 6.33 23.25 -8.19
C GLY A 90 7.29 24.18 -7.43
N PRO A 91 7.77 23.79 -6.23
CA PRO A 91 8.74 24.58 -5.49
C PRO A 91 10.03 24.76 -6.31
N GLU A 92 10.55 25.99 -6.35
CA GLU A 92 11.86 26.32 -6.93
C GLU A 92 12.97 25.43 -6.33
N PRO A 93 14.03 25.07 -7.09
CA PRO A 93 15.14 24.29 -6.56
C PRO A 93 15.80 25.04 -5.40
N VAL A 94 15.53 24.61 -4.17
CA VAL A 94 16.08 25.21 -2.96
C VAL A 94 17.55 24.77 -2.82
N PRO A 95 18.51 25.70 -2.80
CA PRO A 95 19.92 25.37 -2.59
C PRO A 95 20.14 24.83 -1.17
N GLY A 96 20.88 23.72 -1.04
CA GLY A 96 21.22 23.11 0.25
C GLY A 96 21.69 21.66 0.09
N ASP A 97 22.43 21.15 1.07
CA ASP A 97 22.78 19.73 1.13
C ASP A 97 21.51 18.88 1.35
N LEU A 98 21.47 17.69 0.76
CA LEU A 98 20.34 16.76 0.89
C LEU A 98 20.11 16.39 2.36
N LEU A 99 21.20 16.24 3.12
CA LEU A 99 21.17 15.91 4.54
C LEU A 99 20.48 16.99 5.37
N ASP A 100 20.76 18.26 5.10
CA ASP A 100 20.13 19.39 5.80
C ASP A 100 18.61 19.44 5.57
N ARG A 101 18.16 18.90 4.44
CA ARG A 101 16.73 18.87 4.05
C ARG A 101 16.00 17.62 4.52
N LEU A 102 16.67 16.62 5.12
CA LEU A 102 16.03 15.36 5.54
C LEU A 102 14.78 15.56 6.41
N PRO A 103 14.75 16.47 7.41
CA PRO A 103 13.53 16.71 8.17
C PRO A 103 12.35 17.14 7.30
N ALA A 104 12.58 18.02 6.31
CA ALA A 104 11.55 18.47 5.39
C ALA A 104 11.14 17.37 4.40
N ILE A 105 12.10 16.57 3.91
CA ILE A 105 11.88 15.46 2.98
C ILE A 105 11.02 14.35 3.62
N LEU A 106 11.32 14.00 4.87
CA LEU A 106 10.65 12.89 5.56
C LEU A 106 9.36 13.31 6.28
N THR A 107 9.03 14.60 6.32
CA THR A 107 7.79 15.08 6.94
C THR A 107 6.58 14.60 6.14
N ASP A 108 5.65 13.92 6.82
CA ASP A 108 4.41 13.48 6.19
C ASP A 108 3.50 14.66 5.84
N ALA A 109 2.95 14.65 4.64
CA ALA A 109 1.86 15.55 4.28
C ALA A 109 0.62 15.24 5.15
N PRO A 110 -0.15 16.27 5.56
CA PRO A 110 -1.35 16.06 6.34
C PRO A 110 -2.32 15.15 5.59
N SER A 111 -2.75 14.05 6.23
CA SER A 111 -3.67 13.11 5.61
C SER A 111 -5.04 13.76 5.36
N THR A 112 -5.60 13.53 4.18
CA THR A 112 -6.98 13.90 3.83
C THR A 112 -8.01 13.06 4.59
N VAL A 113 -7.63 11.89 5.08
CA VAL A 113 -8.48 10.98 5.84
C VAL A 113 -8.27 11.23 7.34
N ARG A 114 -9.29 11.76 8.01
CA ARG A 114 -9.32 11.85 9.48
C ARG A 114 -9.46 10.44 10.07
N ARG A 115 -8.43 9.98 10.78
CA ARG A 115 -8.48 8.75 11.58
C ARG A 115 -8.58 9.13 13.06
N SER A 116 -9.41 8.39 13.81
CA SER A 116 -9.41 8.50 15.27
C SER A 116 -8.05 8.06 15.82
N ALA A 117 -7.63 8.67 16.93
CA ALA A 117 -6.40 8.26 17.60
C ALA A 117 -6.52 6.79 18.05
N ARG A 118 -5.45 6.03 17.82
CA ARG A 118 -5.32 4.64 18.25
C ARG A 118 -3.98 4.44 18.93
N HIS A 119 -3.91 3.47 19.84
CA HIS A 119 -2.63 3.03 20.38
C HIS A 119 -1.78 2.44 19.25
N VAL A 120 -0.52 2.87 19.17
CA VAL A 120 0.46 2.36 18.20
C VAL A 120 1.76 2.11 18.94
N THR A 121 2.33 0.93 18.74
CA THR A 121 3.65 0.56 19.25
C THR A 121 4.67 0.76 18.14
N LEU A 122 5.70 1.57 18.40
CA LEU A 122 6.84 1.71 17.50
C LEU A 122 7.82 0.58 17.78
N ARG A 123 7.91 -0.38 16.87
CA ARG A 123 8.86 -1.49 16.96
C ARG A 123 9.32 -1.94 15.57
N PRO A 124 10.51 -2.55 15.46
CA PRO A 124 10.88 -3.29 14.25
C PRO A 124 9.92 -4.47 13.98
N PRO A 125 9.95 -5.02 12.75
CA PRO A 125 9.14 -6.17 12.39
C PRO A 125 9.45 -7.39 13.27
N ARG A 126 8.43 -8.20 13.59
CA ARG A 126 8.57 -9.42 14.40
C ARG A 126 8.52 -10.69 13.58
N THR A 127 7.78 -10.68 12.48
CA THR A 127 7.71 -11.81 11.55
C THR A 127 9.03 -11.94 10.79
N GLN A 128 9.51 -13.18 10.67
CA GLN A 128 10.77 -13.47 9.97
C GLN A 128 10.76 -12.98 8.52
N GLU A 129 9.64 -13.15 7.82
CA GLU A 129 9.45 -12.65 6.45
C GLU A 129 9.66 -11.14 6.38
N SER A 130 8.98 -10.38 7.23
CA SER A 130 9.11 -8.91 7.24
C SER A 130 10.48 -8.43 7.70
N GLN A 131 11.18 -9.19 8.56
CA GLN A 131 12.56 -8.88 8.94
C GLN A 131 13.51 -9.02 7.75
N LEU A 132 13.41 -10.13 7.00
CA LEU A 132 14.21 -10.35 5.79
C LEU A 132 13.92 -9.30 4.72
N GLU A 133 12.65 -8.92 4.54
CA GLU A 133 12.27 -7.82 3.63
C GLU A 133 12.87 -6.48 4.09
N ALA A 134 12.82 -6.17 5.39
CA ALA A 134 13.42 -4.95 5.92
C ALA A 134 14.94 -4.92 5.73
N ASP A 135 15.62 -6.03 6.00
CA ASP A 135 17.06 -6.16 5.84
C ASP A 135 17.46 -6.00 4.37
N ALA A 136 16.72 -6.61 3.44
CA ALA A 136 16.94 -6.43 2.02
C ALA A 136 16.78 -4.96 1.58
N LEU A 137 15.76 -4.26 2.11
CA LEU A 137 15.56 -2.84 1.83
C LEU A 137 16.64 -1.94 2.44
N MET A 138 17.18 -2.30 3.60
CA MET A 138 18.26 -1.54 4.26
C MET A 138 19.63 -1.81 3.62
N GLY A 139 19.86 -3.03 3.12
CA GLY A 139 21.11 -3.44 2.48
C GLY A 139 21.33 -2.88 1.07
N ASP A 140 20.33 -2.23 0.47
CA ASP A 140 20.44 -1.66 -0.87
C ASP A 140 21.34 -0.41 -0.90
N VAL A 141 22.53 -0.58 -1.51
CA VAL A 141 23.70 0.32 -1.53
C VAL A 141 23.43 1.68 -2.15
N GLN A 142 22.36 1.82 -2.93
CA GLN A 142 22.03 3.05 -3.67
C GLN A 142 21.93 4.30 -2.78
N LEU A 143 21.42 4.16 -1.55
CA LEU A 143 21.34 5.27 -0.59
C LEU A 143 22.67 5.59 0.10
N ALA A 144 23.68 4.73 0.01
CA ALA A 144 24.97 4.96 0.65
C ALA A 144 25.81 6.02 -0.08
N ASP A 145 25.69 6.11 -1.40
CA ASP A 145 26.34 7.15 -2.21
C ASP A 145 25.47 7.54 -3.41
N LEU A 146 24.56 8.48 -3.17
CA LEU A 146 23.66 8.97 -4.22
C LEU A 146 24.39 9.68 -5.35
N ALA A 147 25.51 10.36 -5.06
CA ALA A 147 26.25 11.14 -6.05
C ALA A 147 26.98 10.25 -7.07
N ALA A 148 27.39 9.04 -6.66
CA ALA A 148 28.02 8.07 -7.55
C ALA A 148 27.08 7.45 -8.58
N HIS A 149 25.77 7.53 -8.38
CA HIS A 149 24.78 6.87 -9.24
C HIS A 149 24.20 7.86 -10.27
N PRO A 150 24.12 7.50 -11.55
CA PRO A 150 23.54 8.35 -12.58
C PRO A 150 22.00 8.44 -12.43
N ALA A 151 21.39 9.45 -13.04
CA ALA A 151 19.98 9.78 -12.79
C ALA A 151 19.02 8.67 -13.24
N GLU A 152 19.35 7.99 -14.34
CA GLU A 152 18.63 6.85 -14.88
C GLU A 152 18.58 5.65 -13.92
N GLU A 153 19.67 5.39 -13.19
CA GLU A 153 19.72 4.31 -12.20
C GLU A 153 18.86 4.64 -10.99
N LEU A 154 18.88 5.90 -10.53
CA LEU A 154 18.02 6.37 -9.44
C LEU A 154 16.54 6.33 -9.82
N LEU A 155 16.19 6.69 -11.06
CA LEU A 155 14.83 6.57 -11.59
C LEU A 155 14.39 5.10 -11.66
N ALA A 156 15.25 4.20 -12.15
CA ALA A 156 14.96 2.77 -12.18
C ALA A 156 14.79 2.19 -10.77
N ALA A 157 15.61 2.62 -9.80
CA ALA A 157 15.47 2.24 -8.40
C ALA A 157 14.15 2.73 -7.81
N LEU A 158 13.77 3.98 -8.09
CA LEU A 158 12.50 4.56 -7.67
C LEU A 158 11.29 3.77 -8.20
N GLU A 159 11.33 3.31 -9.46
CA GLU A 159 10.27 2.46 -10.02
C GLU A 159 10.19 1.08 -9.34
N ARG A 160 11.33 0.44 -9.04
CA ARG A 160 11.34 -0.81 -8.27
C ARG A 160 10.74 -0.62 -6.87
N LEU A 161 11.12 0.45 -6.17
CA LEU A 161 10.56 0.77 -4.85
C LEU A 161 9.06 1.08 -4.92
N ARG A 162 8.59 1.80 -5.95
CA ARG A 162 7.16 2.05 -6.19
C ARG A 162 6.37 0.76 -6.43
N ALA A 163 6.94 -0.21 -7.14
CA ALA A 163 6.28 -1.50 -7.37
C ALA A 163 6.15 -2.28 -6.05
N HIS A 164 7.23 -2.34 -5.26
CA HIS A 164 7.22 -3.03 -3.99
C HIS A 164 6.34 -2.34 -2.94
N GLU A 165 6.29 -1.01 -2.91
CA GLU A 165 5.37 -0.26 -2.04
C GLU A 165 3.92 -0.60 -2.34
N ARG A 166 3.54 -0.70 -3.62
CA ARG A 166 2.18 -1.09 -4.03
C ARG A 166 1.82 -2.49 -3.55
N GLU A 167 2.76 -3.42 -3.61
CA GLU A 167 2.58 -4.78 -3.10
C GLU A 167 2.40 -4.80 -1.57
N VAL A 168 3.28 -4.13 -0.82
CA VAL A 168 3.20 -4.00 0.64
C VAL A 168 1.89 -3.33 1.04
N SER A 169 1.51 -2.24 0.38
CA SER A 169 0.24 -1.54 0.62
C SER A 169 -0.97 -2.43 0.34
N GLY A 170 -0.93 -3.26 -0.70
CA GLY A 170 -1.97 -4.23 -1.01
C GLY A 170 -2.09 -5.34 0.04
N ARG A 171 -0.97 -5.94 0.47
CA ARG A 171 -0.92 -6.91 1.58
C ARG A 171 -1.48 -6.31 2.87
N ARG A 172 -1.03 -5.12 3.23
CA ARG A 172 -1.47 -4.38 4.41
C ARG A 172 -2.97 -4.06 4.39
N GLN A 173 -3.52 -3.70 3.23
CA GLN A 173 -4.96 -3.43 3.11
C GLN A 173 -5.81 -4.69 3.35
N ARG A 174 -5.34 -5.86 2.91
CA ARG A 174 -6.03 -7.14 3.21
C ARG A 174 -6.06 -7.40 4.71
N LEU A 175 -4.93 -7.27 5.39
CA LEU A 175 -4.85 -7.44 6.85
C LEU A 175 -5.77 -6.45 7.59
N LEU A 176 -5.80 -5.18 7.17
CA LEU A 176 -6.73 -4.21 7.75
C LEU A 176 -8.19 -4.62 7.59
N ARG A 177 -8.60 -5.10 6.40
CA ARG A 177 -9.98 -5.60 6.20
C ARG A 177 -10.31 -6.77 7.11
N THR A 178 -9.39 -7.72 7.27
CA THR A 178 -9.57 -8.85 8.19
C THR A 178 -9.69 -8.38 9.65
N ALA A 179 -8.85 -7.43 10.08
CA ALA A 179 -8.91 -6.88 11.42
C ALA A 179 -10.19 -6.07 11.67
N ASP A 180 -10.66 -5.31 10.68
CA ASP A 180 -11.91 -4.56 10.73
C ASP A 180 -13.11 -5.51 10.82
N GLY A 181 -13.11 -6.61 10.06
CA GLY A 181 -14.11 -7.68 10.16
C GLY A 181 -14.14 -8.31 11.56
N CYS A 182 -12.97 -8.65 12.12
CA CYS A 182 -12.89 -9.19 13.48
C CYS A 182 -13.44 -8.19 14.51
N ASN A 183 -13.13 -6.91 14.36
CA ASN A 183 -13.65 -5.86 15.25
C ASN A 183 -15.16 -5.70 15.14
N ALA A 184 -15.72 -5.76 13.92
CA ALA A 184 -17.16 -5.69 13.69
C ALA A 184 -17.88 -6.85 14.39
N GLU A 185 -17.38 -8.07 14.24
CA GLU A 185 -17.98 -9.26 14.84
C GLU A 185 -17.85 -9.27 16.37
N ILE A 186 -16.68 -8.92 16.91
CA ILE A 186 -16.50 -8.76 18.37
C ILE A 186 -17.49 -7.71 18.91
N THR A 187 -17.62 -6.56 18.23
CA THR A 187 -18.54 -5.49 18.65
C THR A 187 -20.00 -5.95 18.60
N ARG A 188 -20.40 -6.72 17.58
CA ARG A 188 -21.73 -7.33 17.48
C ARG A 188 -22.02 -8.21 18.70
N ARG A 189 -21.09 -9.11 19.06
CA ARG A 189 -21.27 -10.01 20.22
C ARG A 189 -21.40 -9.28 21.54
N TYR A 190 -20.67 -8.18 21.74
CA TYR A 190 -20.84 -7.33 22.91
C TYR A 190 -22.19 -6.61 22.92
N ARG A 191 -22.67 -6.15 21.76
CA ARG A 191 -23.98 -5.51 21.62
C ARG A 191 -25.13 -6.49 21.90
N ASP A 192 -25.01 -7.72 21.40
CA ASP A 192 -26.05 -8.75 21.47
C ASP A 192 -25.99 -9.54 22.81
N GLY A 193 -24.99 -9.27 23.66
CA GLY A 193 -24.84 -9.89 24.98
C GLY A 193 -24.21 -11.29 24.96
N GLU A 194 -23.69 -11.73 23.82
CA GLU A 194 -22.96 -12.99 23.64
C GLU A 194 -21.55 -12.95 24.26
N ALA A 195 -21.03 -11.76 24.61
CA ALA A 195 -19.72 -11.55 25.21
C ALA A 195 -19.79 -10.62 26.45
N ARG A 196 -19.02 -10.90 27.50
CA ARG A 196 -18.92 -10.04 28.69
C ARG A 196 -17.54 -9.39 28.80
N VAL A 197 -17.48 -8.22 29.44
CA VAL A 197 -16.23 -7.47 29.65
C VAL A 197 -15.38 -8.14 30.72
N ASP A 198 -16.01 -8.75 31.72
CA ASP A 198 -15.34 -9.48 32.80
C ASP A 198 -14.43 -10.60 32.26
N ASP A 199 -14.77 -11.20 31.12
CA ASP A 199 -13.97 -12.23 30.45
C ASP A 199 -12.57 -11.71 30.03
N LEU A 200 -12.42 -10.41 29.79
CA LEU A 200 -11.13 -9.77 29.47
C LEU A 200 -10.25 -9.54 30.71
N LEU A 201 -10.85 -9.56 31.91
CA LEU A 201 -10.17 -9.26 33.18
C LEU A 201 -9.93 -10.52 34.02
N ALA A 202 -10.79 -11.53 33.86
CA ALA A 202 -10.69 -12.82 34.56
C ALA A 202 -9.71 -13.80 33.90
N GLY A 203 -9.53 -13.71 32.57
CA GLY A 203 -8.45 -14.40 31.87
C GLY A 203 -7.15 -13.63 32.07
N GLY A 204 -6.26 -14.12 32.93
CA GLY A 204 -4.91 -13.57 33.13
C GLY A 204 -4.14 -13.37 31.81
N PRO A 205 -3.02 -12.62 31.83
CA PRO A 205 -2.39 -12.09 30.62
C PRO A 205 -2.11 -13.21 29.61
N LEU A 206 -2.62 -13.03 28.39
CA LEU A 206 -2.30 -13.82 27.20
C LEU A 206 -0.84 -13.61 26.79
#